data_AF-A0A2T9XRA7-F1
#
_entry.id   AF-A0A2T9XRA7-F1
#
_cell.length_a   1.000
_cell.length_b   1.000
_cell.length_c   1.000
_cell.angle_alpha   90.00
_cell.angle_beta   90.00
_cell.angle_gamma   90.00
#
_symmetry.space_group_name_H-M   'P 1'
#
loop_
_entity.id
_entity.type
_entity.pdbx_description
1 polymer ?
#
loop_
_entity_poly.entity_id
_entity_poly.type
_entity_poly.pdbx_seq_one_letter_code
_entity_poly.pdbx_strand_id
1 'polypeptide(L)'
;MLTVQAGADEQLHDGGTHGTSGWRRRSVVLVALGALVVGAAGGWLARTATTRDLDDRVAAAELRLDTLLATPPCASPGPEASASACTPEVGATTPGTATTPDNEATSPAPAVTAQAPEVTRQAAYVMGTYTAGGTRYLTVDYVQLLTGEAAGTAAAAHGDESPPPNDYYIVNDSSLLRELPLAADVTVRVVTNADGSLDPAGSDLSAVDWVGRITGTDAGRFLSSLYRLTITDGTVDAIEEQYLP
;
A
#
# COMPACT_ATOMS: atom_id res chain seq x y z
N MET A 1 38.39 6.75 -78.68
CA MET A 1 38.04 8.16 -78.38
C MET A 1 37.85 8.23 -76.87
N LEU A 2 38.77 8.57 -75.97
CA LEU A 2 39.98 9.43 -75.93
C LEU A 2 39.70 10.94 -75.89
N THR A 3 39.43 11.45 -74.68
CA THR A 3 39.67 12.82 -74.12
C THR A 3 39.55 12.68 -72.58
N VAL A 4 40.57 12.78 -71.70
CA VAL A 4 41.52 13.86 -71.31
C VAL A 4 40.77 15.08 -70.71
N GLN A 5 40.67 15.29 -69.38
CA GLN A 5 41.63 15.78 -68.36
C GLN A 5 41.60 17.31 -68.15
N ALA A 6 41.42 17.75 -66.88
CA ALA A 6 41.94 18.97 -66.19
C ALA A 6 41.00 19.29 -64.99
N GLY A 7 41.39 19.50 -63.72
CA GLY A 7 42.69 19.80 -63.11
C GLY A 7 42.86 21.30 -62.85
N ALA A 8 42.76 21.75 -61.59
CA ALA A 8 43.37 22.96 -60.98
C ALA A 8 42.87 23.12 -59.53
N ASP A 9 43.73 22.90 -58.52
CA ASP A 9 44.43 23.92 -57.68
C ASP A 9 43.59 24.36 -56.47
N GLU A 10 43.85 23.89 -55.25
CA GLU A 10 45.00 24.20 -54.37
C GLU A 10 45.03 25.67 -53.93
N GLN A 11 44.57 25.93 -52.70
CA GLN A 11 45.12 26.98 -51.85
C GLN A 11 45.07 26.53 -50.39
N LEU A 12 46.25 26.11 -49.95
CA LEU A 12 46.72 26.06 -48.58
C LEU A 12 46.56 27.44 -47.91
N HIS A 13 45.99 27.46 -46.71
CA HIS A 13 46.43 28.39 -45.66
C HIS A 13 46.59 27.61 -44.36
N ASP A 14 47.83 27.22 -44.13
CA ASP A 14 48.39 26.87 -42.84
C ASP A 14 48.43 28.13 -41.96
N GLY A 15 48.11 27.95 -40.68
CA GLY A 15 47.97 29.00 -39.69
C GLY A 15 47.86 28.39 -38.31
N GLY A 16 48.82 27.53 -37.94
CA GLY A 16 48.98 27.06 -36.57
C GLY A 16 49.28 28.21 -35.61
N THR A 17 48.49 28.31 -34.54
CA THR A 17 48.95 28.93 -33.29
C THR A 17 48.64 28.02 -32.11
N HIS A 18 49.70 27.83 -31.33
CA HIS A 18 49.86 27.01 -30.15
C HIS A 18 48.78 27.18 -29.07
N GLY A 19 48.43 26.04 -28.45
CA GLY A 19 48.40 25.84 -27.01
C GLY A 19 47.56 26.80 -26.15
N THR A 20 46.45 26.30 -25.62
CA THR A 20 46.22 26.27 -24.17
C THR A 20 44.91 25.54 -23.84
N SER A 21 44.95 24.82 -22.72
CA SER A 21 43.80 24.43 -21.88
C SER A 21 43.00 23.18 -22.28
N GLY A 22 43.65 22.02 -22.11
CA GLY A 22 42.99 20.77 -21.71
C GLY A 22 42.35 20.83 -20.30
N TRP A 23 41.73 21.96 -19.92
CA TRP A 23 41.25 22.24 -18.56
C TRP A 23 39.74 22.54 -18.47
N ARG A 24 38.98 22.32 -19.54
CA ARG A 24 37.50 22.54 -19.53
C ARG A 24 36.66 21.27 -19.63
N ARG A 25 37.25 20.09 -19.83
CA ARG A 25 36.51 18.82 -19.85
C ARG A 25 36.51 18.04 -18.53
N ARG A 26 37.24 18.50 -17.51
CA ARG A 26 37.23 17.89 -16.16
C ARG A 26 36.34 18.61 -15.15
N SER A 27 35.86 19.82 -15.45
CA SER A 27 35.10 20.63 -14.48
C SER A 27 33.58 20.46 -14.55
N VAL A 28 33.01 19.98 -15.67
CA VAL A 28 31.55 19.76 -15.77
C VAL A 28 31.13 18.45 -15.08
N VAL A 29 32.01 17.46 -15.00
CA VAL A 29 31.74 16.17 -14.35
C VAL A 29 31.70 16.30 -12.81
N LEU A 30 32.41 17.27 -12.22
CA LEU A 30 32.44 17.46 -10.76
C LEU A 30 31.25 18.25 -10.19
N VAL A 31 30.61 19.12 -10.98
CA VAL A 31 29.41 19.86 -10.52
C VAL A 31 28.15 18.99 -10.57
N ALA A 32 28.03 18.08 -11.54
CA ALA A 32 26.90 17.14 -11.61
C ALA A 32 26.95 16.06 -10.50
N LEU A 33 28.16 15.62 -10.09
CA LEU A 33 28.33 14.69 -8.97
C LEU A 33 28.08 15.35 -7.61
N GLY A 34 28.38 16.64 -7.44
CA GLY A 34 28.08 17.38 -6.20
C GLY A 34 26.58 17.58 -5.95
N ALA A 35 25.79 17.86 -6.98
CA ALA A 35 24.34 18.05 -6.85
C ALA A 35 23.59 16.75 -6.51
N LEU A 36 24.07 15.60 -6.99
CA LEU A 36 23.44 14.29 -6.72
C LEU A 36 23.70 13.82 -5.28
N VAL A 37 24.84 14.17 -4.69
CA VAL A 37 25.15 13.86 -3.28
C VAL A 37 24.38 14.75 -2.30
N VAL A 38 24.13 16.03 -2.64
CA VAL A 38 23.33 16.93 -1.78
C VAL A 38 21.83 16.58 -1.84
N GLY A 39 21.31 16.18 -3.00
CA GLY A 39 19.92 15.71 -3.14
C GLY A 39 19.64 14.40 -2.39
N ALA A 40 20.58 13.45 -2.41
CA ALA A 40 20.46 12.20 -1.66
C ALA A 40 20.55 12.41 -0.13
N ALA A 41 21.40 13.34 0.34
CA ALA A 41 21.49 13.69 1.76
C ALA A 41 20.24 14.42 2.28
N GLY A 42 19.63 15.31 1.47
CA GLY A 42 18.39 16.00 1.83
C GLY A 42 17.18 15.06 1.93
N GLY A 43 17.05 14.10 1.01
CA GLY A 43 16.00 13.08 1.05
C GLY A 43 16.17 12.08 2.20
N TRP A 44 17.41 11.74 2.57
CA TRP A 44 17.68 10.87 3.71
C TRP A 44 17.37 11.56 5.05
N LEU A 45 17.68 12.86 5.19
CA LEU A 45 17.33 13.61 6.40
C LEU A 45 15.81 13.77 6.59
N ALA A 46 15.04 13.99 5.52
CA ALA A 46 13.58 14.04 5.59
C ALA A 46 12.96 12.69 6.03
N ARG A 47 13.57 11.55 5.67
CA ARG A 47 13.15 10.22 6.11
C ARG A 47 13.51 9.91 7.58
N THR A 48 14.49 10.61 8.16
CA THR A 48 14.83 10.47 9.59
C THR A 48 13.93 11.28 10.54
N ALA A 49 13.20 12.28 10.02
CA ALA A 49 12.27 13.05 10.84
C ALA A 49 11.02 12.24 11.19
N THR A 50 10.54 11.42 10.26
CA THR A 50 9.40 10.52 10.49
C THR A 50 9.72 9.36 11.43
N THR A 51 10.96 8.83 11.43
CA THR A 51 11.32 7.75 12.37
C THR A 51 11.45 8.21 13.82
N ARG A 52 11.83 9.47 14.09
CA ARG A 52 11.88 9.99 15.48
C ARG A 52 10.49 10.11 16.11
N ASP A 53 9.47 10.49 15.32
CA ASP A 53 8.08 10.53 15.79
C ASP A 53 7.56 9.12 16.17
N LEU A 54 7.96 8.08 15.43
CA LEU A 54 7.61 6.70 15.79
C LEU A 54 8.31 6.24 17.07
N ASP A 55 9.60 6.53 17.26
CA ASP A 55 10.33 6.17 18.49
C ASP A 55 9.73 6.86 19.73
N ASP A 56 9.36 8.15 19.62
CA ASP A 56 8.70 8.88 20.72
C ASP A 56 7.33 8.29 21.06
N ARG A 57 6.57 7.84 20.05
CA ARG A 57 5.26 7.19 20.26
C ARG A 57 5.38 5.78 20.85
N VAL A 58 6.40 5.01 20.48
CA VAL A 58 6.67 3.68 21.07
C VAL A 58 7.11 3.83 22.53
N ALA A 59 8.03 4.76 22.82
CA ALA A 59 8.45 5.05 24.19
C ALA A 59 7.27 5.51 25.08
N ALA A 60 6.37 6.34 24.54
CA ALA A 60 5.15 6.74 25.25
C ALA A 60 4.14 5.60 25.45
N ALA A 61 4.12 4.59 24.57
CA ALA A 61 3.28 3.41 24.72
C ALA A 61 3.82 2.44 25.77
N GLU A 62 5.15 2.24 25.83
CA GLU A 62 5.79 1.42 26.87
C GLU A 62 5.58 2.02 28.27
N LEU A 63 5.66 3.34 28.40
CA LEU A 63 5.38 4.04 29.67
C LEU A 63 3.93 3.86 30.16
N ARG A 64 2.97 3.76 29.23
CA ARG A 64 1.58 3.43 29.57
C ARG A 64 1.42 1.98 30.02
N LEU A 65 2.16 1.05 29.42
CA LEU A 65 2.11 -0.36 29.79
C LEU A 65 2.71 -0.57 31.20
N ASP A 66 3.84 0.06 31.51
CA ASP A 66 4.42 0.04 32.85
C ASP A 66 3.49 0.70 33.88
N THR A 67 2.78 1.77 33.51
CA THR A 67 1.77 2.38 34.39
C THR A 67 0.60 1.44 34.68
N LEU A 68 0.15 0.68 33.67
CA LEU A 68 -0.91 -0.33 33.85
C LEU A 68 -0.44 -1.53 34.68
N LEU A 69 0.82 -1.95 34.51
CA LEU A 69 1.40 -3.07 35.27
C LEU A 69 1.81 -2.67 36.70
N ALA A 70 2.11 -1.40 36.93
CA ALA A 70 2.44 -0.85 38.26
C ALA A 70 1.21 -0.40 39.05
N THR A 71 -0.01 -0.55 38.52
CA THR A 71 -1.24 -0.30 39.27
C THR A 71 -1.54 -1.51 40.17
N PRO A 72 -1.35 -1.43 41.50
CA PRO A 72 -1.72 -2.53 42.38
C PRO A 72 -3.25 -2.72 42.36
N PRO A 73 -3.75 -3.96 42.30
CA PRO A 73 -5.16 -4.19 42.52
C PRO A 73 -5.50 -3.86 43.99
N CYS A 74 -6.64 -3.18 44.17
CA CYS A 74 -7.34 -2.90 45.43
C CYS A 74 -6.94 -1.65 46.24
N ALA A 75 -7.85 -0.67 46.24
CA ALA A 75 -8.47 -0.18 47.46
C ALA A 75 -9.85 0.42 47.14
N SER A 76 -10.88 -0.44 47.14
CA SER A 76 -12.28 -0.02 47.17
C SER A 76 -12.71 0.10 48.64
N PRO A 77 -13.09 1.28 49.14
CA PRO A 77 -13.77 1.40 50.42
C PRO A 77 -15.30 1.38 50.21
N GLY A 78 -15.95 0.27 50.56
CA GLY A 78 -17.37 0.27 51.01
C GLY A 78 -17.43 0.68 52.49
N PRO A 79 -18.58 1.14 53.03
CA PRO A 79 -19.87 0.42 53.06
C PRO A 79 -21.09 1.35 52.72
N GLU A 80 -22.34 0.92 52.45
CA GLU A 80 -23.31 0.21 53.30
C GLU A 80 -24.49 -0.37 52.48
N ALA A 81 -24.99 -1.54 52.93
CA ALA A 81 -26.36 -2.11 52.88
C ALA A 81 -27.19 -2.06 51.56
N SER A 82 -27.78 -3.14 51.03
CA SER A 82 -28.67 -4.07 51.72
C SER A 82 -29.09 -5.27 50.83
N ALA A 83 -29.02 -6.47 51.42
CA ALA A 83 -29.67 -7.77 51.19
C ALA A 83 -30.42 -8.15 49.89
N SER A 84 -30.08 -9.31 49.31
CA SER A 84 -30.97 -10.51 49.30
C SER A 84 -30.26 -11.82 48.89
N ALA A 85 -30.18 -12.71 49.88
CA ALA A 85 -30.38 -14.17 49.91
C ALA A 85 -29.74 -15.16 48.89
N CYS A 86 -29.03 -16.12 49.48
CA CYS A 86 -28.49 -17.39 48.98
C CYS A 86 -29.56 -18.43 48.58
N THR A 87 -29.16 -19.41 47.75
CA THR A 87 -29.36 -20.87 48.00
C THR A 87 -28.38 -21.70 47.14
N PRO A 88 -27.65 -22.68 47.70
CA PRO A 88 -26.85 -23.67 46.98
C PRO A 88 -27.61 -24.99 46.79
N GLU A 89 -27.30 -25.74 45.72
CA GLU A 89 -27.65 -27.17 45.66
C GLU A 89 -26.45 -28.01 45.21
N VAL A 90 -26.01 -28.84 46.14
CA VAL A 90 -24.96 -29.86 46.02
C VAL A 90 -25.66 -31.19 45.73
N GLY A 91 -25.24 -31.88 44.67
CA GLY A 91 -25.61 -33.27 44.40
C GLY A 91 -24.35 -34.12 44.23
N ALA A 92 -24.11 -35.04 45.18
CA ALA A 92 -22.93 -35.87 45.30
C ALA A 92 -23.13 -37.29 44.72
N THR A 93 -22.03 -37.85 44.17
CA THR A 93 -21.53 -39.27 44.21
C THR A 93 -22.51 -40.44 43.88
N THR A 94 -22.15 -41.52 43.17
CA THR A 94 -21.01 -42.47 43.37
C THR A 94 -20.98 -43.53 42.21
N PRO A 95 -20.24 -44.67 42.23
CA PRO A 95 -19.34 -45.10 41.15
C PRO A 95 -19.76 -46.40 40.41
N GLY A 96 -19.08 -46.72 39.31
CA GLY A 96 -19.18 -48.02 38.63
C GLY A 96 -17.84 -48.48 38.06
N THR A 97 -17.39 -49.64 38.50
CA THR A 97 -16.10 -50.29 38.18
C THR A 97 -16.23 -51.27 37.01
N ALA A 98 -15.12 -51.46 36.28
CA ALA A 98 -14.65 -52.67 35.57
C ALA A 98 -14.97 -52.84 34.06
N THR A 99 -13.94 -52.75 33.19
CA THR A 99 -13.15 -53.90 32.63
C THR A 99 -12.57 -53.57 31.23
N THR A 100 -11.27 -53.81 31.07
CA THR A 100 -10.39 -53.77 29.87
C THR A 100 -10.85 -54.73 28.74
N PRO A 101 -10.50 -54.53 27.45
CA PRO A 101 -9.17 -54.91 26.94
C PRO A 101 -8.55 -53.92 25.92
N ASP A 102 -7.24 -54.07 25.75
CA ASP A 102 -6.39 -53.59 24.65
C ASP A 102 -7.11 -53.30 23.33
N ASN A 103 -6.94 -52.07 22.85
CA ASN A 103 -6.79 -51.85 21.43
C ASN A 103 -5.75 -50.75 21.22
N GLU A 104 -4.57 -51.18 20.78
CA GLU A 104 -3.49 -50.37 20.24
C GLU A 104 -3.99 -49.70 18.94
N ALA A 105 -4.89 -48.73 19.10
CA ALA A 105 -5.37 -47.90 18.02
C ALA A 105 -4.32 -46.80 17.81
N THR A 106 -3.55 -46.97 16.74
CA THR A 106 -2.73 -45.92 16.15
C THR A 106 -3.57 -44.64 16.08
N SER A 107 -3.23 -43.67 16.92
CA SER A 107 -3.83 -42.34 16.91
C SER A 107 -3.64 -41.77 15.50
N PRO A 108 -4.71 -41.54 14.71
CA PRO A 108 -4.55 -40.91 13.42
C PRO A 108 -3.98 -39.52 13.68
N ALA A 109 -2.80 -39.25 13.12
CA ALA A 109 -2.22 -37.92 13.09
C ALA A 109 -3.32 -36.91 12.69
N PRO A 110 -3.43 -35.75 13.36
CA PRO A 110 -4.46 -34.78 13.04
C PRO A 110 -4.39 -34.47 11.54
N ALA A 111 -5.47 -34.77 10.83
CA ALA A 111 -5.61 -34.37 9.45
C ALA A 111 -5.47 -32.85 9.42
N VAL A 112 -4.41 -32.36 8.78
CA VAL A 112 -4.24 -30.93 8.51
C VAL A 112 -5.32 -30.59 7.50
N THR A 113 -6.46 -30.12 7.99
CA THR A 113 -7.49 -29.53 7.14
C THR A 113 -6.89 -28.28 6.52
N ALA A 114 -6.63 -28.31 5.22
CA ALA A 114 -6.23 -27.12 4.48
C ALA A 114 -7.30 -26.03 4.70
N GLN A 115 -6.91 -24.90 5.29
CA GLN A 115 -7.80 -23.76 5.43
C GLN A 115 -8.07 -23.15 4.05
N ALA A 116 -9.31 -22.73 3.84
CA ALA A 116 -9.67 -21.94 2.66
C ALA A 116 -8.92 -20.61 2.69
N PRO A 117 -8.55 -20.05 1.52
CA PRO A 117 -7.82 -18.79 1.46
C PRO A 117 -8.67 -17.64 2.01
N GLU A 118 -8.02 -16.68 2.65
CA GLU A 118 -8.66 -15.46 3.12
C GLU A 118 -8.83 -14.50 1.95
N VAL A 119 -10.08 -14.16 1.62
CA VAL A 119 -10.40 -13.22 0.53
C VAL A 119 -11.04 -11.96 1.10
N THR A 120 -10.45 -10.81 0.80
CA THR A 120 -10.97 -9.50 1.19
C THR A 120 -11.12 -8.57 0.00
N ARG A 121 -12.07 -7.63 0.06
CA ARG A 121 -12.23 -6.56 -0.92
C ARG A 121 -12.04 -5.20 -0.28
N GLN A 122 -11.22 -4.35 -0.88
CA GLN A 122 -10.87 -3.03 -0.35
C GLN A 122 -11.00 -1.95 -1.42
N ALA A 123 -11.58 -0.80 -1.08
CA ALA A 123 -11.55 0.38 -1.93
C ALA A 123 -10.26 1.16 -1.65
N ALA A 124 -9.56 1.59 -2.69
CA ALA A 124 -8.26 2.24 -2.55
C ALA A 124 -7.91 3.17 -3.71
N TYR A 125 -7.11 4.17 -3.41
CA TYR A 125 -6.31 4.87 -4.41
C TYR A 125 -4.99 4.14 -4.63
N VAL A 126 -4.57 4.05 -5.89
CA VAL A 126 -3.25 3.54 -6.25
C VAL A 126 -2.27 4.71 -6.26
N MET A 127 -1.23 4.60 -5.45
CA MET A 127 -0.20 5.64 -5.32
C MET A 127 1.01 5.37 -6.23
N GLY A 128 1.19 4.10 -6.63
CA GLY A 128 2.27 3.71 -7.54
C GLY A 128 2.54 2.22 -7.49
N THR A 129 3.60 1.81 -8.20
CA THR A 129 4.07 0.42 -8.21
C THR A 129 5.58 0.36 -8.21
N TYR A 130 6.13 -0.75 -7.71
CA TYR A 130 7.55 -1.02 -7.78
C TYR A 130 7.81 -2.52 -7.91
N THR A 131 9.05 -2.91 -8.18
CA THR A 131 9.47 -4.31 -8.26
C THR A 131 10.63 -4.56 -7.31
N ALA A 132 10.50 -5.58 -6.47
CA ALA A 132 11.51 -6.02 -5.52
C ALA A 132 11.59 -7.55 -5.56
N GLY A 133 12.80 -8.10 -5.72
CA GLY A 133 13.00 -9.56 -5.73
C GLY A 133 12.26 -10.31 -6.86
N GLY A 134 11.94 -9.62 -7.96
CA GLY A 134 11.15 -10.21 -9.06
C GLY A 134 9.63 -10.15 -8.86
N THR A 135 9.16 -9.73 -7.68
CA THR A 135 7.74 -9.53 -7.38
C THR A 135 7.37 -8.06 -7.58
N ARG A 136 6.21 -7.81 -8.21
CA ARG A 136 5.64 -6.47 -8.33
C ARG A 136 4.77 -6.17 -7.11
N TYR A 137 4.88 -4.94 -6.62
CA TYR A 137 4.10 -4.44 -5.49
C TYR A 137 3.28 -3.22 -5.91
N LEU A 138 2.07 -3.11 -5.37
CA LEU A 138 1.26 -1.90 -5.40
C LEU A 138 1.47 -1.13 -4.10
N THR A 139 1.64 0.18 -4.20
CA THR A 139 1.47 1.09 -3.05
C THR A 139 0.07 1.68 -3.13
N VAL A 140 -0.73 1.46 -2.10
CA VAL A 140 -2.16 1.84 -2.09
C VAL A 140 -2.53 2.57 -0.81
N ASP A 141 -3.51 3.45 -0.93
CA ASP A 141 -4.15 4.14 0.18
C ASP A 141 -5.61 3.71 0.28
N TYR A 142 -5.99 3.08 1.39
CA TYR A 142 -7.35 2.55 1.55
C TYR A 142 -8.31 3.67 1.91
N VAL A 143 -9.48 3.64 1.27
CA VAL A 143 -10.55 4.60 1.50
C VAL A 143 -11.87 3.87 1.72
N GLN A 144 -12.85 4.57 2.27
CA GLN A 144 -14.21 4.06 2.39
C GLN A 144 -15.08 4.77 1.37
N LEU A 145 -15.66 4.02 0.44
CA LEU A 145 -16.73 4.52 -0.43
C LEU A 145 -18.07 4.29 0.27
N LEU A 146 -18.66 5.37 0.77
CA LEU A 146 -19.96 5.37 1.43
C LEU A 146 -21.03 5.84 0.46
N THR A 147 -22.27 5.38 0.64
CA THR A 147 -23.45 5.81 -0.12
C THR A 147 -24.63 6.07 0.80
N GLY A 148 -25.65 6.78 0.31
CA GLY A 148 -26.90 7.00 1.05
C GLY A 148 -26.73 7.79 2.34
N GLU A 149 -27.48 7.40 3.37
CA GLU A 149 -27.44 8.03 4.70
C GLU A 149 -26.04 8.01 5.33
N ALA A 150 -25.26 6.95 5.09
CA ALA A 150 -23.89 6.87 5.59
C ALA A 150 -22.98 7.92 4.93
N ALA A 151 -23.15 8.15 3.62
CA ALA A 151 -22.46 9.23 2.92
C ALA A 151 -22.86 10.61 3.46
N GLY A 152 -24.17 10.85 3.64
CA GLY A 152 -24.69 12.09 4.22
C GLY A 152 -24.16 12.38 5.63
N THR A 153 -24.09 11.35 6.47
CA THR A 153 -23.57 11.44 7.84
C THR A 153 -22.08 11.75 7.86
N ALA A 154 -21.29 11.05 7.04
CA ALA A 154 -19.85 11.27 6.94
C ALA A 154 -19.54 12.68 6.41
N ALA A 155 -20.18 13.09 5.31
CA ALA A 155 -19.99 14.42 4.74
C ALA A 155 -20.33 15.54 5.74
N ALA A 156 -21.45 15.41 6.47
CA ALA A 156 -21.81 16.36 7.51
C ALA A 156 -20.78 16.39 8.66
N ALA A 157 -20.22 15.24 9.05
CA ALA A 157 -19.18 15.16 10.07
C ALA A 157 -17.85 15.80 9.65
N HIS A 158 -17.52 15.73 8.36
CA HIS A 158 -16.35 16.39 7.76
C HIS A 158 -16.58 17.87 7.44
N GLY A 159 -17.82 18.36 7.57
CA GLY A 159 -18.18 19.76 7.30
C GLY A 159 -18.40 20.08 5.82
N ASP A 160 -18.58 19.05 5.00
CA ASP A 160 -18.86 19.16 3.57
C ASP A 160 -20.37 19.26 3.28
N GLU A 161 -20.72 19.43 2.01
CA GLU A 161 -22.11 19.45 1.54
C GLU A 161 -22.84 18.14 1.93
N SER A 162 -24.00 18.28 2.58
CA SER A 162 -24.83 17.16 3.01
C SER A 162 -26.31 17.40 2.67
N PRO A 163 -26.97 16.47 1.95
CA PRO A 163 -26.38 15.24 1.40
C PRO A 163 -25.38 15.54 0.27
N PRO A 164 -24.33 14.72 0.09
CA PRO A 164 -23.39 14.84 -1.02
C PRO A 164 -24.11 14.79 -2.38
N PRO A 165 -23.60 15.54 -3.37
CA PRO A 165 -23.98 15.30 -4.76
C PRO A 165 -23.77 13.82 -5.13
N ASN A 166 -24.68 13.26 -5.93
CA ASN A 166 -24.65 11.88 -6.40
C ASN A 166 -24.70 10.79 -5.30
N ASP A 167 -25.03 11.16 -4.05
CA ASP A 167 -25.32 10.24 -2.93
C ASP A 167 -24.17 9.29 -2.57
N TYR A 168 -22.92 9.70 -2.82
CA TYR A 168 -21.72 9.00 -2.37
C TYR A 168 -20.73 9.94 -1.70
N TYR A 169 -19.91 9.39 -0.81
CA TYR A 169 -18.85 10.12 -0.13
C TYR A 169 -17.65 9.20 0.08
N ILE A 170 -16.44 9.70 -0.21
CA ILE A 170 -15.20 8.94 -0.05
C ILE A 170 -14.48 9.46 1.18
N VAL A 171 -14.37 8.61 2.20
CA VAL A 171 -13.65 8.94 3.43
C VAL A 171 -12.23 8.40 3.33
N ASN A 172 -11.26 9.29 3.53
CA ASN A 172 -9.87 8.91 3.73
C ASN A 172 -9.28 9.60 4.97
N ASP A 173 -9.64 9.09 6.15
CA ASP A 173 -9.13 9.59 7.43
C ASP A 173 -7.77 8.98 7.81
N SER A 174 -7.23 8.06 7.00
CA SER A 174 -6.00 7.34 7.28
C SER A 174 -4.90 7.77 6.33
N SER A 175 -3.75 8.20 6.85
CA SER A 175 -2.56 8.45 6.02
C SER A 175 -1.70 7.20 5.79
N LEU A 176 -2.21 6.01 6.15
CA LEU A 176 -1.43 4.78 6.10
C LEU A 176 -1.38 4.20 4.69
N LEU A 177 -0.20 4.19 4.09
CA LEU A 177 0.03 3.47 2.84
C LEU A 177 0.27 1.99 3.11
N ARG A 178 -0.29 1.14 2.24
CA ARG A 178 -0.04 -0.31 2.23
C ARG A 178 0.75 -0.68 1.00
N GLU A 179 1.66 -1.65 1.16
CA GLU A 179 2.39 -2.27 0.08
C GLU A 179 1.90 -3.71 -0.07
N LEU A 180 1.30 -4.03 -1.21
CA LEU A 180 0.70 -5.33 -1.46
C LEU A 180 1.38 -5.99 -2.65
N PRO A 181 1.79 -7.28 -2.56
CA PRO A 181 2.26 -8.00 -3.71
C PRO A 181 1.12 -8.13 -4.73
N LEU A 182 1.48 -8.02 -6.01
CA LEU A 182 0.57 -8.15 -7.13
C LEU A 182 0.76 -9.51 -7.80
N ALA A 183 -0.32 -10.26 -7.97
CA ALA A 183 -0.29 -11.52 -8.71
C ALA A 183 0.21 -11.29 -10.15
N ALA A 184 0.95 -12.25 -10.70
CA ALA A 184 1.58 -12.11 -12.02
C ALA A 184 0.54 -12.04 -13.16
N ASP A 185 -0.60 -12.70 -12.97
CA ASP A 185 -1.71 -12.85 -13.90
C ASP A 185 -2.93 -12.00 -13.51
N VAL A 186 -2.74 -11.00 -12.64
CA VAL A 186 -3.82 -10.08 -12.26
C VAL A 186 -4.45 -9.45 -13.51
N THR A 187 -5.78 -9.47 -13.53
CA THR A 187 -6.57 -8.74 -14.52
C THR A 187 -7.01 -7.41 -13.92
N VAL A 188 -6.86 -6.34 -14.69
CA VAL A 188 -7.27 -4.99 -14.28
C VAL A 188 -8.43 -4.53 -15.15
N ARG A 189 -9.63 -4.48 -14.59
CA ARG A 189 -10.80 -3.90 -15.25
C ARG A 189 -10.76 -2.38 -15.09
N VAL A 190 -10.72 -1.64 -16.20
CA VAL A 190 -10.79 -0.17 -16.21
C VAL A 190 -12.06 0.29 -16.90
N VAL A 191 -12.70 1.33 -16.37
CA VAL A 191 -13.86 2.00 -16.98
C VAL A 191 -13.46 3.29 -17.68
N THR A 192 -12.24 3.77 -17.45
CA THR A 192 -11.73 4.97 -18.09
C THR A 192 -10.85 4.63 -19.30
N ASN A 193 -11.18 5.23 -20.45
CA ASN A 193 -10.43 5.06 -21.69
C ASN A 193 -9.17 5.96 -21.73
N ALA A 194 -8.28 5.67 -22.67
CA ALA A 194 -7.06 6.46 -22.90
C ALA A 194 -7.38 7.92 -23.27
N ASP A 195 -8.47 8.17 -23.99
CA ASP A 195 -8.92 9.53 -24.34
C ASP A 195 -9.65 10.25 -23.19
N GLY A 196 -10.12 9.52 -22.18
CA GLY A 196 -10.78 10.04 -20.99
C GLY A 196 -12.28 9.95 -21.01
N SER A 197 -12.83 9.37 -22.08
CA SER A 197 -14.20 8.91 -22.04
C SER A 197 -14.35 7.80 -20.99
N LEU A 198 -15.53 7.77 -20.37
CA LEU A 198 -15.95 6.71 -19.46
C LEU A 198 -16.79 5.70 -20.23
N ASP A 199 -16.45 4.43 -20.11
CA ASP A 199 -17.25 3.30 -20.57
C ASP A 199 -17.63 2.43 -19.36
N PRO A 200 -18.91 2.44 -18.92
CA PRO A 200 -19.34 1.66 -17.77
C PRO A 200 -19.27 0.15 -18.00
N ALA A 201 -19.17 -0.34 -19.25
CA ALA A 201 -18.90 -1.75 -19.52
C ALA A 201 -17.46 -2.15 -19.11
N GLY A 202 -16.55 -1.18 -19.18
CA GLY A 202 -15.13 -1.32 -18.92
C GLY A 202 -14.40 -2.24 -19.88
N SER A 203 -13.07 -2.27 -19.76
CA SER A 203 -12.16 -3.10 -20.53
C SER A 203 -11.13 -3.74 -19.61
N ASP A 204 -10.71 -4.96 -19.95
CA ASP A 204 -9.68 -5.68 -19.20
C ASP A 204 -8.30 -5.35 -19.76
N LEU A 205 -7.40 -4.98 -18.86
CA LEU A 205 -5.99 -4.76 -19.13
C LEU A 205 -5.15 -5.82 -18.41
N SER A 206 -4.03 -6.20 -19.04
CA SER A 206 -2.99 -6.93 -18.34
C SER A 206 -2.35 -6.05 -17.27
N ALA A 207 -1.77 -6.67 -16.24
CA ALA A 207 -0.97 -5.97 -15.22
C ALA A 207 0.12 -5.09 -15.84
N VAL A 208 0.74 -5.52 -16.94
CA VAL A 208 1.82 -4.79 -17.61
C VAL A 208 1.27 -3.55 -18.32
N ASP A 209 0.16 -3.70 -19.06
CA ASP A 209 -0.44 -2.57 -19.79
C ASP A 209 -0.96 -1.52 -18.82
N TRP A 210 -1.65 -1.95 -17.76
CA TRP A 210 -2.13 -1.04 -16.72
C TRP A 210 -0.99 -0.33 -15.99
N VAL A 211 0.10 -1.02 -15.65
CA VAL A 211 1.31 -0.37 -15.10
C VAL A 211 1.88 0.67 -16.07
N GLY A 212 1.87 0.36 -17.37
CA GLY A 212 2.24 1.33 -18.41
C GLY A 212 1.36 2.58 -18.39
N ARG A 213 0.07 2.46 -18.08
CA ARG A 213 -0.85 3.60 -17.95
C ARG A 213 -0.57 4.45 -16.72
N ILE A 214 -0.39 3.84 -15.54
CA ILE A 214 -0.18 4.57 -14.27
C ILE A 214 1.23 5.17 -14.14
N THR A 215 2.16 4.81 -15.02
CA THR A 215 3.52 5.38 -15.08
C THR A 215 3.78 6.21 -16.32
N GLY A 216 2.85 6.20 -17.29
CA GLY A 216 2.96 6.86 -18.58
C GLY A 216 2.37 8.27 -18.61
N THR A 217 2.09 8.76 -19.82
CA THR A 217 1.51 10.09 -20.05
C THR A 217 0.12 10.26 -19.44
N ASP A 218 -0.62 9.16 -19.27
CA ASP A 218 -1.98 9.16 -18.75
C ASP A 218 -2.04 8.93 -17.24
N ALA A 219 -0.87 8.87 -16.57
CA ALA A 219 -0.75 8.44 -15.17
C ALA A 219 -1.68 9.20 -14.22
N GLY A 220 -1.77 10.52 -14.36
CA GLY A 220 -2.59 11.35 -13.46
C GLY A 220 -4.05 10.89 -13.39
N ARG A 221 -4.61 10.46 -14.52
CA ARG A 221 -5.99 9.97 -14.58
C ARG A 221 -6.13 8.64 -13.84
N PHE A 222 -5.32 7.66 -14.21
CA PHE A 222 -5.41 6.33 -13.60
C PHE A 222 -5.02 6.33 -12.12
N LEU A 223 -4.13 7.22 -11.67
CA LEU A 223 -3.77 7.36 -10.25
C LEU A 223 -4.86 8.11 -9.45
N SER A 224 -5.65 8.97 -10.10
CA SER A 224 -6.80 9.64 -9.47
C SER A 224 -8.06 8.79 -9.40
N SER A 225 -8.10 7.67 -10.11
CA SER A 225 -9.23 6.75 -10.10
C SER A 225 -9.32 6.00 -8.78
N LEU A 226 -10.56 5.76 -8.34
CA LEU A 226 -10.84 4.86 -7.23
C LEU A 226 -10.85 3.41 -7.74
N TYR A 227 -10.18 2.51 -7.03
CA TYR A 227 -10.16 1.08 -7.36
C TYR A 227 -10.78 0.23 -6.25
N ARG A 228 -11.34 -0.91 -6.64
CA ARG A 228 -11.65 -2.04 -5.77
C ARG A 228 -10.60 -3.11 -5.99
N LEU A 229 -9.89 -3.46 -4.92
CA LEU A 229 -8.89 -4.51 -4.90
C LEU A 229 -9.53 -5.78 -4.34
N THR A 230 -9.32 -6.92 -5.00
CA THR A 230 -9.52 -8.24 -4.38
C THR A 230 -8.16 -8.74 -3.92
N ILE A 231 -8.09 -9.15 -2.65
CA ILE A 231 -6.87 -9.56 -1.98
C ILE A 231 -7.11 -10.95 -1.42
N THR A 232 -6.33 -11.92 -1.92
CA THR A 232 -6.37 -13.33 -1.52
C THR A 232 -5.05 -13.67 -0.82
N ASP A 233 -5.12 -14.10 0.44
CA ASP A 233 -3.95 -14.42 1.28
C ASP A 233 -2.88 -13.31 1.27
N GLY A 234 -3.32 -12.05 1.30
CA GLY A 234 -2.46 -10.87 1.29
C GLY A 234 -1.90 -10.46 -0.08
N THR A 235 -2.27 -11.15 -1.17
CA THR A 235 -1.86 -10.82 -2.55
C THR A 235 -3.02 -10.27 -3.37
N VAL A 236 -2.78 -9.20 -4.13
CA VAL A 236 -3.79 -8.62 -5.03
C VAL A 236 -3.92 -9.49 -6.27
N ASP A 237 -5.09 -10.07 -6.49
CA ASP A 237 -5.39 -10.97 -7.62
C ASP A 237 -6.42 -10.42 -8.61
N ALA A 238 -7.15 -9.36 -8.24
CA ALA A 238 -7.99 -8.59 -9.15
C ALA A 238 -8.03 -7.10 -8.78
N ILE A 239 -8.07 -6.24 -9.80
CA ILE A 239 -8.23 -4.79 -9.66
C ILE A 239 -9.39 -4.34 -10.55
N GLU A 240 -10.34 -3.61 -9.99
CA GLU A 240 -11.48 -3.06 -10.74
C GLU A 240 -11.57 -1.55 -10.49
N GLU A 241 -11.53 -0.74 -11.54
CA GLU A 241 -11.79 0.69 -11.44
C GLU A 241 -13.27 0.93 -11.10
N GLN A 242 -13.51 1.71 -10.05
CA GLN A 242 -14.85 2.09 -9.63
C GLN A 242 -15.39 3.20 -10.54
N TYR A 243 -16.45 2.89 -11.29
CA TYR A 243 -17.27 3.92 -11.92
C TYR A 243 -18.02 4.73 -10.85
N LEU A 244 -17.89 6.05 -10.89
CA LEU A 244 -18.67 7.00 -10.10
C LEU A 244 -19.52 7.83 -11.08
N PRO A 245 -20.86 7.78 -10.98
CA PRO A 245 -21.76 8.48 -11.89
C PRO A 245 -21.77 10.00 -11.73
#